data_AF-A0A5C3M6R8-F1
#
_entry.id   AF-A0A5C3M6R8-F1
#
_cell.length_a   1.000
_cell.length_b   1.000
_cell.length_c   1.000
_cell.angle_alpha   90.00
_cell.angle_beta   90.00
_cell.angle_gamma   90.00
#
_symmetry.space_group_name_H-M   'P 1'
#
loop_
_entity.id
_entity.type
_entity.pdbx_description
1 polymer ?
#
loop_
_entity_poly.entity_id
_entity_poly.type
_entity_poly.pdbx_seq_one_letter_code
_entity_poly.pdbx_strand_id
1 'polypeptide(L)'
;MHLRQLPFNLLLICQILIFVLTGSSEARQQCRLQVHNAQAVLEPPTNPGTGATSTTSSDSMVATGTSSTSSSTPSSTSSSLPAPTPFNYGSDKIRGVNLGGWLVLEPWITPSFFENTGNDNIVDEFTLGQLMDNDAALNMLNNHWNTWITEDDFKAIQAAGLNHVRIPVGYWSVPLTSSDTNTSTSPAPYIPGAWPYLLKALNWARKHSIHVILDLHGAPGSQNGYDNSGQRTDNPVWAVNSANVTRTVDTLRFIAENIGGMVDVVELLNEAAGFRGDDWAAVVRQFWLDGYGAVKQAAGQGIKVMIGDAFLGVNSWTNFLTHPGAQDVLMDFHEYQIFSDLELNRSFDDHVSFACGYMQSLSSYASSNLWTVVGEWSNAVTDCAQWLNGRGVGARWDGTWFPGPTSQVHGSCTNFTGSYQGFSGDYKTFLRRYWEVQVEIGENIQGWVFWTWKAENADEWSYQKGLEGGWIPQDPTNRLYPNICSGS
;
A
#
# COMPACT_ATOMS: atom_id res chain seq x y z
N MET A 1 29.54 -55.63 -28.57
CA MET A 1 29.58 -54.54 -29.58
C MET A 1 30.14 -53.31 -28.88
N HIS A 2 31.47 -53.21 -28.79
CA HIS A 2 32.29 -52.23 -29.53
C HIS A 2 31.96 -50.76 -29.13
N LEU A 3 32.61 -50.15 -28.14
CA LEU A 3 34.02 -49.65 -28.03
C LEU A 3 34.44 -48.72 -29.19
N ARG A 4 34.71 -47.43 -28.87
CA ARG A 4 36.04 -46.75 -28.90
C ARG A 4 35.90 -45.23 -28.68
N GLN A 5 36.47 -44.66 -27.59
CA GLN A 5 37.85 -44.11 -27.40
C GLN A 5 38.02 -42.69 -27.99
N LEU A 6 38.16 -41.61 -27.18
CA LEU A 6 39.39 -41.04 -26.54
C LEU A 6 40.39 -40.42 -27.56
N PRO A 7 41.42 -39.58 -27.21
CA PRO A 7 41.82 -38.86 -25.97
C PRO A 7 42.21 -37.36 -26.23
N PHE A 8 42.63 -36.50 -25.27
CA PHE A 8 44.01 -36.37 -24.74
C PHE A 8 44.13 -35.37 -23.56
N ASN A 9 44.89 -35.79 -22.54
CA ASN A 9 45.50 -35.01 -21.46
C ASN A 9 46.97 -34.72 -21.81
N LEU A 10 47.58 -33.69 -21.19
CA LEU A 10 49.00 -33.69 -20.74
C LEU A 10 49.15 -32.58 -19.65
N LEU A 11 49.20 -32.87 -18.34
CA LEU A 11 50.31 -33.32 -17.48
C LEU A 11 51.56 -32.42 -17.43
N LEU A 12 51.91 -31.91 -16.22
CA LEU A 12 53.21 -32.14 -15.54
C LEU A 12 53.16 -31.66 -14.06
N ILE A 13 53.19 -32.55 -13.05
CA ILE A 13 54.35 -32.95 -12.17
C ILE A 13 54.64 -31.91 -11.05
N CYS A 14 54.82 -32.18 -9.75
CA CYS A 14 55.44 -33.29 -9.02
C CYS A 14 55.02 -33.32 -7.51
N GLN A 15 54.95 -34.53 -6.93
CA GLN A 15 55.54 -35.03 -5.65
C GLN A 15 55.52 -34.19 -4.35
N ILE A 16 55.46 -34.71 -3.10
CA ILE A 16 55.33 -36.03 -2.43
C ILE A 16 55.32 -35.73 -0.89
N LEU A 17 54.77 -36.68 -0.11
CA LEU A 17 55.05 -37.03 1.31
C LEU A 17 54.20 -36.50 2.48
N ILE A 18 53.72 -37.53 3.20
CA ILE A 18 52.93 -37.69 4.42
C ILE A 18 53.58 -37.08 5.68
N PHE A 19 52.76 -36.42 6.52
CA PHE A 19 52.86 -36.52 7.98
C PHE A 19 51.46 -36.41 8.62
N VAL A 20 51.31 -37.13 9.72
CA VAL A 20 50.08 -37.51 10.42
C VAL A 20 49.76 -36.53 11.57
N LEU A 21 48.46 -36.37 11.82
CA LEU A 21 47.75 -35.87 13.02
C LEU A 21 47.27 -34.40 13.07
N THR A 22 45.95 -34.32 13.33
CA THR A 22 45.11 -33.24 13.87
C THR A 22 44.46 -32.25 12.89
N GLY A 23 43.12 -32.27 12.89
CA GLY A 23 42.27 -31.11 12.62
C GLY A 23 41.91 -30.87 11.16
N SER A 24 40.76 -31.40 10.72
CA SER A 24 40.04 -30.80 9.59
C SER A 24 38.57 -30.70 9.94
N SER A 25 38.23 -29.56 10.54
CA SER A 25 36.92 -28.94 10.39
C SER A 25 36.60 -28.90 8.91
N GLU A 26 35.54 -29.58 8.48
CA GLU A 26 34.94 -29.33 7.19
C GLU A 26 34.53 -27.86 7.15
N ALA A 27 35.16 -27.11 6.24
CA ALA A 27 34.77 -25.75 5.92
C ALA A 27 33.35 -25.80 5.32
N ARG A 28 32.35 -25.67 6.20
CA ARG A 28 31.02 -25.24 5.81
C ARG A 28 31.19 -23.87 5.15
N GLN A 29 30.90 -23.79 3.85
CA GLN A 29 30.54 -22.53 3.22
C GLN A 29 29.22 -22.08 3.85
N GLN A 30 29.33 -21.41 5.00
CA GLN A 30 28.27 -20.59 5.54
C GLN A 30 28.06 -19.47 4.53
N CYS A 31 26.93 -19.47 3.84
CA CYS A 31 26.37 -18.22 3.33
C CYS A 31 26.06 -17.35 4.54
N ARG A 32 27.06 -16.59 5.00
CA ARG A 32 26.83 -15.42 5.85
C ARG A 32 26.32 -14.33 4.93
N LEU A 33 25.05 -13.97 5.09
CA LEU A 33 24.58 -12.66 4.70
C LEU A 33 25.47 -11.62 5.39
N GLN A 34 26.27 -10.92 4.60
CA GLN A 34 26.90 -9.68 5.03
C GLN A 34 25.77 -8.69 5.29
N VAL A 35 25.77 -8.09 6.48
CA VAL A 35 24.98 -6.89 6.74
C VAL A 35 25.50 -5.83 5.77
N HIS A 36 24.75 -5.58 4.69
CA HIS A 36 25.05 -4.49 3.77
C HIS A 36 24.76 -3.17 4.49
N ASN A 37 25.74 -2.67 5.23
CA ASN A 37 25.85 -1.26 5.64
C ASN A 37 26.21 -0.35 4.45
N ALA A 38 25.80 -0.72 3.23
CA ALA A 38 25.89 0.13 2.06
C ALA A 38 24.46 0.53 1.69
N GLN A 39 23.91 1.47 2.45
CA GLN A 39 22.81 2.30 1.95
C GLN A 39 23.32 2.91 0.64
N ALA A 40 22.61 2.64 -0.46
CA ALA A 40 22.82 3.36 -1.69
C ALA A 40 22.47 4.82 -1.41
N VAL A 41 23.49 5.64 -1.13
CA VAL A 41 23.36 7.10 -1.12
C VAL A 41 23.20 7.50 -2.58
N LEU A 42 21.97 7.43 -3.07
CA LEU A 42 21.60 8.12 -4.31
C LEU A 42 21.65 9.61 -3.97
N GLU A 43 22.69 10.29 -4.43
CA GLU A 43 22.80 11.74 -4.32
C GLU A 43 21.53 12.37 -4.92
N PRO A 44 20.84 13.27 -4.20
CA PRO A 44 19.70 13.98 -4.75
C PRO A 44 20.13 14.74 -6.02
N PRO A 45 19.41 14.64 -7.15
CA PRO A 45 19.62 15.55 -8.26
C PRO A 45 19.43 17.00 -7.79
N THR A 46 20.29 17.90 -8.25
CA THR A 46 20.11 19.33 -8.03
C THR A 46 18.84 19.78 -8.75
N ASN A 47 17.89 20.36 -8.02
CA ASN A 47 16.71 21.02 -8.61
C ASN A 47 17.19 22.00 -9.70
N PRO A 48 16.82 21.81 -10.98
CA PRO A 48 17.05 22.84 -11.97
C PRO A 48 16.05 23.96 -11.67
N GLY A 49 16.50 24.94 -10.89
CA GLY A 49 15.72 26.14 -10.61
C GLY A 49 15.31 26.80 -11.91
N THR A 50 13.99 26.92 -12.12
CA THR A 50 13.42 27.70 -13.23
C THR A 50 13.61 29.18 -12.94
N GLY A 51 14.80 29.69 -13.25
CA GLY A 51 15.10 31.11 -13.31
C GLY A 51 14.65 31.68 -14.64
N ALA A 52 13.49 32.36 -14.65
CA ALA A 52 13.14 33.32 -15.69
C ALA A 52 12.38 34.48 -15.07
N THR A 53 13.14 35.48 -14.61
CA THR A 53 12.66 36.84 -14.35
C THR A 53 12.29 37.52 -15.67
N SER A 54 11.05 37.98 -15.80
CA SER A 54 10.72 39.13 -16.64
C SER A 54 9.73 40.04 -15.92
N THR A 55 10.25 41.18 -15.48
CA THR A 55 9.50 42.36 -15.06
C THR A 55 8.88 43.04 -16.26
N THR A 56 7.60 43.40 -16.19
CA THR A 56 7.08 44.68 -16.72
C THR A 56 5.85 45.11 -15.95
N SER A 57 5.77 46.43 -15.77
CA SER A 57 4.93 47.18 -14.85
C SER A 57 3.69 47.78 -15.53
N SER A 58 2.66 47.98 -14.68
CA SER A 58 1.61 49.01 -14.71
C SER A 58 0.76 49.21 -15.97
N ASP A 59 -0.57 49.06 -15.84
CA ASP A 59 -1.40 50.25 -15.59
C ASP A 59 -2.83 49.89 -15.13
N SER A 60 -3.35 50.72 -14.24
CA SER A 60 -4.70 50.67 -13.69
C SER A 60 -5.61 51.65 -14.43
N MET A 61 -6.80 51.21 -14.86
CA MET A 61 -7.91 52.12 -15.18
C MET A 61 -9.26 51.60 -14.69
N VAL A 62 -9.96 52.51 -14.02
CA VAL A 62 -11.32 52.44 -13.51
C VAL A 62 -12.30 52.63 -14.66
N ALA A 63 -13.37 51.84 -14.72
CA ALA A 63 -14.56 52.20 -15.47
C ALA A 63 -15.84 51.70 -14.78
N THR A 64 -16.63 52.71 -14.42
CA THR A 64 -18.06 52.82 -14.11
C THR A 64 -19.00 51.69 -14.52
N GLY A 65 -19.91 51.35 -13.60
CA GLY A 65 -20.98 50.40 -13.80
C GLY A 65 -22.17 50.91 -14.63
N THR A 66 -22.99 49.94 -15.01
CA THR A 66 -24.38 50.13 -15.45
C THR A 66 -25.20 48.94 -14.96
N SER A 67 -26.29 49.28 -14.28
CA SER A 67 -27.36 48.39 -13.83
C SER A 67 -28.07 47.72 -15.01
N SER A 68 -28.34 46.41 -14.91
CA SER A 68 -29.45 45.81 -15.65
C SER A 68 -30.20 44.77 -14.81
N THR A 69 -31.49 44.76 -15.06
CA THR A 69 -32.65 44.23 -14.35
C THR A 69 -32.68 42.72 -14.12
N SER A 70 -33.26 42.37 -12.98
CA SER A 70 -33.67 41.05 -12.51
C SER A 70 -34.67 40.32 -13.41
N SER A 71 -34.43 39.04 -13.67
CA SER A 71 -35.47 38.04 -13.94
C SER A 71 -35.23 36.82 -13.04
N SER A 72 -36.14 36.60 -12.08
CA SER A 72 -36.11 35.48 -11.15
C SER A 72 -36.83 34.27 -11.75
N THR A 73 -36.05 33.25 -12.12
CA THR A 73 -36.54 31.89 -12.34
C THR A 73 -36.28 31.10 -11.05
N PRO A 74 -37.24 30.34 -10.50
CA PRO A 74 -37.02 29.64 -9.24
C PRO A 74 -36.03 28.49 -9.45
N SER A 75 -34.81 28.66 -8.94
CA SER A 75 -33.85 27.55 -8.84
C SER A 75 -34.37 26.56 -7.81
N SER A 76 -34.58 25.32 -8.25
CA SER A 76 -34.58 24.16 -7.39
C SER A 76 -33.27 24.15 -6.59
N THR A 77 -33.34 24.43 -5.31
CA THR A 77 -32.21 24.23 -4.39
C THR A 77 -31.89 22.74 -4.37
N SER A 78 -30.90 22.32 -5.17
CA SER A 78 -30.17 21.09 -4.85
C SER A 78 -29.52 21.36 -3.50
N SER A 79 -29.96 20.64 -2.47
CA SER A 79 -29.29 20.69 -1.17
C SER A 79 -27.89 20.12 -1.39
N SER A 80 -26.89 20.99 -1.52
CA SER A 80 -25.49 20.59 -1.53
C SER A 80 -25.22 19.78 -0.26
N LEU A 81 -24.64 18.59 -0.40
CA LEU A 81 -24.22 17.79 0.75
C LEU A 81 -23.36 18.65 1.70
N PRO A 82 -23.48 18.48 3.03
CA PRO A 82 -22.64 19.20 3.99
C PRO A 82 -21.17 19.07 3.63
N ALA A 83 -20.40 20.13 3.86
CA ALA A 83 -18.94 20.01 3.78
C ALA A 83 -18.45 19.10 4.93
N PRO A 84 -17.43 18.25 4.69
CA PRO A 84 -16.80 17.49 5.76
C PRO A 84 -16.31 18.42 6.87
N THR A 85 -16.16 17.88 8.08
CA THR A 85 -15.43 18.56 9.16
C THR A 85 -14.04 18.97 8.64
N PRO A 86 -13.58 20.22 8.84
CA PRO A 86 -12.24 20.61 8.41
C PRO A 86 -11.16 19.75 9.06
N PHE A 87 -10.11 19.39 8.30
CA PHE A 87 -8.95 18.66 8.79
C PHE A 87 -7.65 19.36 8.36
N ASN A 88 -6.78 19.65 9.32
CA ASN A 88 -5.54 20.39 9.13
C ASN A 88 -4.36 19.41 9.08
N TYR A 89 -3.98 19.00 7.87
CA TYR A 89 -2.75 18.24 7.63
C TYR A 89 -1.53 18.98 8.21
N GLY A 90 -0.63 18.23 8.86
CA GLY A 90 0.49 18.77 9.62
C GLY A 90 0.18 19.13 11.07
N SER A 91 -1.08 19.03 11.52
CA SER A 91 -1.47 19.29 12.92
C SER A 91 -2.43 18.23 13.45
N ASP A 92 -3.52 17.98 12.73
CA ASP A 92 -4.49 16.95 13.09
C ASP A 92 -3.96 15.56 12.74
N LYS A 93 -4.35 14.54 13.52
CA LYS A 93 -3.88 13.16 13.32
C LYS A 93 -4.83 12.36 12.43
N ILE A 94 -4.26 11.72 11.41
CA ILE A 94 -4.97 10.75 10.58
C ILE A 94 -5.22 9.50 11.42
N ARG A 95 -6.48 9.08 11.48
CA ARG A 95 -6.93 7.82 12.09
C ARG A 95 -7.88 7.18 11.12
N GLY A 96 -7.37 6.23 10.34
CA GLY A 96 -8.12 5.65 9.24
C GLY A 96 -8.09 4.14 9.17
N VAL A 97 -8.85 3.63 8.21
CA VAL A 97 -8.85 2.23 7.79
C VAL A 97 -8.77 2.16 6.26
N ASN A 98 -8.11 1.11 5.77
CA ASN A 98 -8.15 0.76 4.37
C ASN A 98 -9.48 0.07 4.03
N LEU A 99 -10.00 0.32 2.82
CA LEU A 99 -11.14 -0.39 2.25
C LEU A 99 -10.67 -1.51 1.31
N GLY A 100 -9.77 -2.36 1.84
CA GLY A 100 -9.11 -3.45 1.10
C GLY A 100 -10.09 -4.52 0.61
N GLY A 101 -9.68 -5.24 -0.44
CA GLY A 101 -10.49 -6.29 -1.07
C GLY A 101 -11.76 -5.78 -1.79
N TRP A 102 -11.97 -4.46 -1.94
CA TRP A 102 -13.18 -3.92 -2.57
C TRP A 102 -13.07 -3.67 -4.06
N LEU A 103 -12.33 -2.63 -4.48
CA LEU A 103 -12.17 -2.23 -5.88
C LEU A 103 -10.91 -2.84 -6.52
N VAL A 104 -10.12 -3.54 -5.70
CA VAL A 104 -9.08 -4.48 -6.10
C VAL A 104 -9.28 -5.72 -5.24
N LEU A 105 -9.41 -6.88 -5.89
CA LEU A 105 -9.66 -8.14 -5.19
C LEU A 105 -8.37 -8.72 -4.60
N GLU A 106 -8.46 -9.20 -3.37
CA GLU A 106 -7.38 -9.94 -2.70
C GLU A 106 -7.92 -11.28 -2.17
N PRO A 107 -7.34 -12.42 -2.59
CA PRO A 107 -7.85 -13.74 -2.22
C PRO A 107 -7.98 -13.97 -0.72
N TRP A 108 -7.11 -13.38 0.08
CA TRP A 108 -7.10 -13.59 1.52
C TRP A 108 -8.14 -12.75 2.26
N ILE A 109 -8.53 -11.60 1.70
CA ILE A 109 -9.57 -10.73 2.28
C ILE A 109 -10.96 -11.30 1.99
N THR A 110 -11.19 -11.72 0.75
CA THR A 110 -12.48 -12.26 0.28
C THR A 110 -12.32 -13.66 -0.34
N PRO A 111 -11.86 -14.67 0.40
CA PRO A 111 -11.67 -16.03 -0.11
C PRO A 111 -12.93 -16.61 -0.75
N SER A 112 -14.13 -16.29 -0.23
CA SER A 112 -15.38 -16.80 -0.78
C SER A 112 -15.62 -16.35 -2.23
N PHE A 113 -15.18 -15.15 -2.61
CA PHE A 113 -15.26 -14.67 -4.00
C PHE A 113 -14.49 -15.61 -4.93
N PHE A 114 -13.26 -15.95 -4.53
CA PHE A 114 -12.33 -16.78 -5.29
C PHE A 114 -12.75 -18.25 -5.32
N GLU A 115 -13.28 -18.78 -4.21
CA GLU A 115 -13.86 -20.13 -4.17
C GLU A 115 -15.07 -20.25 -5.11
N ASN A 116 -15.93 -19.22 -5.13
CA ASN A 116 -17.13 -19.19 -5.97
C ASN A 116 -16.85 -19.06 -7.47
N THR A 117 -15.61 -18.78 -7.89
CA THR A 117 -15.24 -18.87 -9.31
C THR A 117 -15.24 -20.31 -9.81
N GLY A 118 -15.12 -21.30 -8.90
CA GLY A 118 -15.00 -22.71 -9.26
C GLY A 118 -13.72 -23.06 -10.03
N ASN A 119 -12.72 -22.17 -10.04
CA ASN A 119 -11.46 -22.35 -10.77
C ASN A 119 -10.27 -21.87 -9.95
N ASP A 120 -9.46 -22.80 -9.47
CA ASP A 120 -8.29 -22.53 -8.62
C ASP A 120 -7.14 -21.82 -9.33
N ASN A 121 -7.17 -21.76 -10.67
CA ASN A 121 -6.19 -20.99 -11.44
C ASN A 121 -6.49 -19.48 -11.45
N ILE A 122 -7.65 -19.05 -10.93
CA ILE A 122 -7.97 -17.63 -10.73
C ILE A 122 -7.36 -17.20 -9.40
N VAL A 123 -6.16 -16.64 -9.44
CA VAL A 123 -5.35 -16.32 -8.26
C VAL A 123 -5.30 -14.82 -7.94
N ASP A 124 -5.83 -14.00 -8.84
CA ASP A 124 -5.88 -12.54 -8.78
C ASP A 124 -6.97 -12.03 -9.76
N GLU A 125 -7.18 -10.71 -9.80
CA GLU A 125 -8.19 -10.09 -10.67
C GLU A 125 -7.82 -10.15 -12.17
N PHE A 126 -6.52 -10.23 -12.49
CA PHE A 126 -6.03 -10.41 -13.86
C PHE A 126 -6.45 -11.78 -14.41
N THR A 127 -6.18 -12.85 -13.68
CA THR A 127 -6.53 -14.22 -14.06
C THR A 127 -8.04 -14.47 -14.01
N LEU A 128 -8.79 -13.76 -13.16
CA LEU A 128 -10.26 -13.74 -13.22
C LEU A 128 -10.73 -13.31 -14.63
N GLY A 129 -10.22 -12.18 -15.12
CA GLY A 129 -10.56 -11.67 -16.44
C GLY A 129 -10.08 -12.53 -17.62
N GLN A 130 -9.04 -13.35 -17.42
CA GLN A 130 -8.53 -14.28 -18.44
C GLN A 130 -9.32 -15.58 -18.52
N LEU A 131 -9.73 -16.11 -17.36
CA LEU A 131 -10.17 -17.50 -17.21
C LEU A 131 -11.67 -17.65 -16.97
N MET A 132 -12.37 -16.55 -16.69
CA MET A 132 -13.80 -16.53 -16.49
C MET A 132 -14.51 -15.91 -17.68
N ASP A 133 -15.73 -16.37 -17.96
CA ASP A 133 -16.62 -15.69 -18.90
C ASP A 133 -16.86 -14.24 -18.44
N ASN A 134 -16.84 -13.30 -19.40
CA ASN A 134 -16.85 -11.87 -19.10
C ASN A 134 -18.13 -11.45 -18.36
N ASP A 135 -19.30 -11.92 -18.81
CA ASP A 135 -20.58 -11.59 -18.19
C ASP A 135 -20.71 -12.25 -16.81
N ALA A 136 -20.22 -13.48 -16.65
CA ALA A 136 -20.19 -14.16 -15.35
C ALA A 136 -19.29 -13.43 -14.35
N ALA A 137 -18.08 -13.04 -14.75
CA ALA A 137 -17.15 -12.28 -13.91
C ALA A 137 -17.71 -10.91 -13.54
N LEU A 138 -18.29 -10.18 -14.50
CA LEU A 138 -18.94 -8.89 -14.27
C LEU A 138 -20.12 -9.00 -13.30
N ASN A 139 -20.92 -10.06 -13.38
CA ASN A 139 -22.01 -10.29 -12.43
C ASN A 139 -21.50 -10.54 -11.00
N MET A 140 -20.44 -11.34 -10.85
CA MET A 140 -19.80 -11.56 -9.54
C MET A 140 -19.22 -10.26 -8.97
N LEU A 141 -18.48 -9.50 -9.78
CA LEU A 141 -17.90 -8.23 -9.39
C LEU A 141 -18.97 -7.19 -9.04
N ASN A 142 -20.05 -7.09 -9.81
CA ASN A 142 -21.16 -6.19 -9.47
C ASN A 142 -21.81 -6.56 -8.14
N ASN A 143 -22.03 -7.85 -7.87
CA ASN A 143 -22.54 -8.27 -6.57
C ASN A 143 -21.56 -7.85 -5.46
N HIS A 144 -20.28 -8.19 -5.61
CA HIS A 144 -19.22 -7.85 -4.67
C HIS A 144 -19.13 -6.35 -4.40
N TRP A 145 -19.04 -5.52 -5.43
CA TRP A 145 -18.93 -4.07 -5.29
C TRP A 145 -20.17 -3.44 -4.61
N ASN A 146 -21.36 -4.02 -4.76
CA ASN A 146 -22.58 -3.54 -4.12
C ASN A 146 -22.71 -3.96 -2.65
N THR A 147 -22.08 -5.07 -2.24
CA THR A 147 -22.32 -5.66 -0.91
C THR A 147 -21.10 -5.64 0.00
N TRP A 148 -19.89 -5.57 -0.55
CA TRP A 148 -18.68 -5.58 0.25
C TRP A 148 -18.53 -4.30 1.05
N ILE A 149 -18.49 -3.12 0.43
CA ILE A 149 -18.54 -1.84 1.16
C ILE A 149 -19.82 -1.10 0.81
N THR A 150 -20.50 -0.62 1.85
CA THR A 150 -21.77 0.09 1.78
C THR A 150 -21.72 1.40 2.55
N GLU A 151 -22.78 2.21 2.48
CA GLU A 151 -22.86 3.42 3.30
C GLU A 151 -22.85 3.11 4.81
N ASP A 152 -23.35 1.94 5.22
CA ASP A 152 -23.37 1.55 6.63
C ASP A 152 -21.96 1.32 7.18
N ASP A 153 -21.02 0.90 6.33
CA ASP A 153 -19.60 0.83 6.70
C ASP A 153 -19.03 2.23 7.01
N PHE A 154 -19.34 3.25 6.19
CA PHE A 154 -18.93 4.63 6.47
C PHE A 154 -19.52 5.18 7.77
N LYS A 155 -20.79 4.86 8.08
CA LYS A 155 -21.39 5.21 9.38
C LYS A 155 -20.66 4.54 10.53
N ALA A 156 -20.31 3.27 10.39
CA ALA A 156 -19.61 2.51 11.42
C ALA A 156 -18.16 3.00 11.61
N ILE A 157 -17.46 3.35 10.54
CA ILE A 157 -16.11 3.95 10.55
C ILE A 157 -16.16 5.27 11.31
N GLN A 158 -17.11 6.16 11.00
CA GLN A 158 -17.30 7.41 11.74
C GLN A 158 -17.61 7.14 13.23
N ALA A 159 -18.50 6.19 13.53
CA ALA A 159 -18.88 5.84 14.89
C ALA A 159 -17.70 5.24 15.70
N ALA A 160 -16.71 4.66 15.04
CA ALA A 160 -15.44 4.20 15.62
C ALA A 160 -14.43 5.33 15.85
N GLY A 161 -14.84 6.60 15.68
CA GLY A 161 -13.97 7.76 15.91
C GLY A 161 -12.88 7.94 14.84
N LEU A 162 -13.00 7.25 13.72
CA LEU A 162 -12.08 7.37 12.58
C LEU A 162 -12.47 8.56 11.71
N ASN A 163 -11.46 9.19 11.11
CA ASN A 163 -11.63 10.41 10.31
C ASN A 163 -11.20 10.23 8.84
N HIS A 164 -10.53 9.12 8.50
CA HIS A 164 -10.06 8.85 7.13
C HIS A 164 -10.42 7.44 6.66
N VAL A 165 -10.57 7.29 5.36
CA VAL A 165 -10.46 6.00 4.67
C VAL A 165 -9.40 6.09 3.58
N ARG A 166 -8.66 5.00 3.39
CA ARG A 166 -7.81 4.79 2.21
C ARG A 166 -8.53 3.82 1.28
N ILE A 167 -8.69 4.20 0.00
CA ILE A 167 -9.46 3.44 -0.98
C ILE A 167 -8.52 2.97 -2.10
N PRO A 168 -8.09 1.70 -2.07
CA PRO A 168 -7.38 1.06 -3.17
C PRO A 168 -8.23 1.03 -4.44
N VAL A 169 -7.67 1.46 -5.57
CA VAL A 169 -8.28 1.33 -6.91
C VAL A 169 -7.25 0.87 -7.95
N GLY A 170 -7.60 -0.11 -8.76
CA GLY A 170 -6.77 -0.56 -9.88
C GLY A 170 -6.91 0.34 -11.11
N TYR A 171 -5.82 0.53 -11.88
CA TYR A 171 -5.84 1.36 -13.10
C TYR A 171 -6.92 0.93 -14.11
N TRP A 172 -7.28 -0.37 -14.13
CA TRP A 172 -8.28 -0.94 -15.04
C TRP A 172 -9.70 -0.44 -14.78
N SER A 173 -9.95 0.13 -13.60
CA SER A 173 -11.23 0.73 -13.25
C SER A 173 -11.35 2.18 -13.70
N VAL A 174 -10.25 2.86 -14.02
CA VAL A 174 -10.27 4.27 -14.42
C VAL A 174 -10.64 4.38 -15.92
N PRO A 175 -11.71 5.12 -16.27
CA PRO A 175 -12.28 5.11 -17.62
C PRO A 175 -11.52 6.05 -18.58
N LEU A 176 -10.22 5.80 -18.77
CA LEU A 176 -9.40 6.56 -19.71
C LEU A 176 -9.89 6.37 -21.15
N THR A 177 -9.91 7.47 -21.90
CA THR A 177 -10.18 7.50 -23.33
C THR A 177 -8.94 7.90 -24.11
N SER A 178 -9.00 7.79 -25.44
CA SER A 178 -7.87 8.15 -26.31
C SER A 178 -7.51 9.65 -26.30
N SER A 179 -8.35 10.52 -25.72
CA SER A 179 -7.96 11.92 -25.49
C SER A 179 -7.04 12.09 -24.29
N ASP A 180 -7.04 11.12 -23.37
CA ASP A 180 -6.42 11.26 -22.05
C ASP A 180 -5.01 10.67 -22.02
N THR A 181 -4.64 9.85 -23.01
CA THR A 181 -3.34 9.18 -23.08
C THR A 181 -2.94 8.89 -24.53
N ASN A 182 -1.63 8.89 -24.77
CA ASN A 182 -1.02 8.40 -26.03
C ASN A 182 -0.64 6.91 -25.95
N THR A 183 -0.96 6.24 -24.84
CA THR A 183 -0.70 4.81 -24.63
C THR A 183 -1.99 3.99 -24.82
N SER A 184 -1.93 2.67 -24.61
CA SER A 184 -3.11 1.82 -24.67
C SER A 184 -4.11 2.17 -23.57
N THR A 185 -5.39 2.35 -23.92
CA THR A 185 -6.49 2.49 -22.95
C THR A 185 -7.12 1.15 -22.56
N SER A 186 -6.72 0.04 -23.20
CA SER A 186 -7.34 -1.26 -22.96
C SER A 186 -7.15 -1.72 -21.51
N PRO A 187 -8.22 -2.01 -20.76
CA PRO A 187 -8.11 -2.63 -19.44
C PRO A 187 -7.96 -4.15 -19.53
N ALA A 188 -7.93 -4.75 -20.73
CA ALA A 188 -7.86 -6.21 -20.85
C ALA A 188 -6.62 -6.79 -20.13
N PRO A 189 -6.75 -7.95 -19.47
CA PRO A 189 -7.93 -8.82 -19.41
C PRO A 189 -8.95 -8.45 -18.32
N TYR A 190 -8.70 -7.42 -17.51
CA TYR A 190 -9.57 -7.04 -16.40
C TYR A 190 -11.00 -6.70 -16.86
N ILE A 191 -11.94 -6.83 -15.92
CA ILE A 191 -13.34 -6.48 -16.11
C ILE A 191 -13.57 -5.08 -15.52
N PRO A 192 -13.68 -4.02 -16.35
CA PRO A 192 -13.90 -2.67 -15.84
C PRO A 192 -15.32 -2.53 -15.28
N GLY A 193 -15.50 -1.66 -14.29
CA GLY A 193 -16.83 -1.40 -13.71
C GLY A 193 -16.84 -0.80 -12.32
N ALA A 194 -15.69 -0.73 -11.64
CA ALA A 194 -15.63 -0.27 -10.26
C ALA A 194 -15.77 1.27 -10.09
N TRP A 195 -15.51 2.07 -11.14
CA TRP A 195 -15.52 3.55 -11.06
C TRP A 195 -16.81 4.16 -10.48
N PRO A 196 -18.03 3.75 -10.88
CA PRO A 196 -19.25 4.27 -10.27
C PRO A 196 -19.38 3.96 -8.77
N TYR A 197 -18.75 2.88 -8.28
CA TYR A 197 -18.75 2.52 -6.86
C TYR A 197 -17.78 3.39 -6.06
N LEU A 198 -16.62 3.73 -6.63
CA LEU A 198 -15.74 4.77 -6.09
C LEU A 198 -16.52 6.09 -5.94
N LEU A 199 -17.23 6.54 -6.98
CA LEU A 199 -18.02 7.78 -6.89
C LEU A 199 -19.11 7.72 -5.80
N LYS A 200 -19.74 6.56 -5.58
CA LYS A 200 -20.66 6.36 -4.44
C LYS A 200 -19.92 6.51 -3.11
N ALA A 201 -18.75 5.88 -2.98
CA ALA A 201 -17.91 5.95 -1.77
C ALA A 201 -17.53 7.39 -1.41
N LEU A 202 -17.11 8.19 -2.39
CA LEU A 202 -16.75 9.61 -2.17
C LEU A 202 -17.95 10.43 -1.65
N ASN A 203 -19.16 10.12 -2.12
CA ASN A 203 -20.38 10.75 -1.60
C ASN A 203 -20.71 10.30 -0.16
N TRP A 204 -20.52 9.01 0.16
CA TRP A 204 -20.68 8.50 1.52
C TRP A 204 -19.66 9.13 2.48
N ALA A 205 -18.39 9.20 2.06
CA ALA A 205 -17.31 9.82 2.81
C ALA A 205 -17.67 11.28 3.16
N ARG A 206 -18.08 12.06 2.16
CA ARG A 206 -18.53 13.44 2.35
C ARG A 206 -19.72 13.55 3.32
N LYS A 207 -20.72 12.68 3.15
CA LYS A 207 -21.94 12.68 3.97
C LYS A 207 -21.65 12.37 5.45
N HIS A 208 -20.63 11.57 5.72
CA HIS A 208 -20.24 11.14 7.06
C HIS A 208 -18.97 11.84 7.57
N SER A 209 -18.57 12.95 6.95
CA SER A 209 -17.36 13.72 7.35
C SER A 209 -16.10 12.86 7.47
N ILE A 210 -15.92 11.93 6.54
CA ILE A 210 -14.73 11.09 6.41
C ILE A 210 -13.90 11.62 5.24
N HIS A 211 -12.61 11.84 5.48
CA HIS A 211 -11.64 12.23 4.47
C HIS A 211 -11.14 11.02 3.68
N VAL A 212 -10.72 11.25 2.44
CA VAL A 212 -10.35 10.18 1.51
C VAL A 212 -8.90 10.31 1.06
N ILE A 213 -8.14 9.25 1.29
CA ILE A 213 -6.90 8.94 0.58
C ILE A 213 -7.29 8.00 -0.57
N LEU A 214 -7.20 8.47 -1.80
CA LEU A 214 -7.43 7.63 -2.98
C LEU A 214 -6.09 7.07 -3.45
N ASP A 215 -5.98 5.76 -3.48
CA ASP A 215 -4.73 5.07 -3.77
C ASP A 215 -4.81 4.30 -5.09
N LEU A 216 -3.91 4.63 -6.02
CA LEU A 216 -3.72 3.83 -7.22
C LEU A 216 -2.97 2.55 -6.86
N HIS A 217 -3.73 1.51 -6.55
CA HIS A 217 -3.18 0.31 -5.92
C HIS A 217 -2.56 -0.69 -6.89
N GLY A 218 -2.90 -0.58 -8.18
CA GLY A 218 -2.38 -1.46 -9.23
C GLY A 218 -2.06 -0.68 -10.50
N ALA A 219 -0.87 -0.90 -11.04
CA ALA A 219 -0.41 -0.30 -12.30
C ALA A 219 -0.28 -1.34 -13.45
N PRO A 220 -0.31 -0.91 -14.72
CA PRO A 220 -0.14 -1.80 -15.86
C PRO A 220 1.16 -2.60 -15.79
N GLY A 221 1.07 -3.93 -15.92
CA GLY A 221 2.21 -4.83 -15.84
C GLY A 221 2.74 -5.10 -14.43
N SER A 222 2.01 -4.65 -13.40
CA SER A 222 2.32 -4.73 -11.97
C SER A 222 3.60 -4.01 -11.54
N GLN A 223 3.50 -3.26 -10.44
CA GLN A 223 4.61 -2.53 -9.83
C GLN A 223 5.35 -3.33 -8.74
N ASN A 224 4.87 -4.52 -8.37
CA ASN A 224 5.46 -5.32 -7.31
C ASN A 224 5.43 -6.84 -7.57
N GLY A 225 4.50 -7.32 -8.41
CA GLY A 225 4.28 -8.74 -8.68
C GLY A 225 3.35 -9.43 -7.67
N TYR A 226 2.75 -8.68 -6.75
CA TYR A 226 1.81 -9.19 -5.75
C TYR A 226 0.40 -9.28 -6.34
N ASP A 227 -0.44 -10.16 -5.78
CA ASP A 227 -1.85 -10.28 -6.17
C ASP A 227 -2.63 -8.99 -5.87
N ASN A 228 -2.28 -8.27 -4.80
CA ASN A 228 -2.85 -6.95 -4.46
C ASN A 228 -2.67 -5.90 -5.57
N SER A 229 -1.69 -6.03 -6.48
CA SER A 229 -1.56 -5.14 -7.65
C SER A 229 -2.54 -5.45 -8.77
N GLY A 230 -3.34 -6.52 -8.62
CA GLY A 230 -4.24 -7.10 -9.61
C GLY A 230 -3.61 -8.23 -10.43
N GLN A 231 -2.27 -8.32 -10.48
CA GLN A 231 -1.54 -9.30 -11.28
C GLN A 231 -0.34 -9.87 -10.51
N ARG A 232 -0.54 -11.05 -9.92
CA ARG A 232 0.53 -11.84 -9.30
C ARG A 232 1.46 -12.37 -10.37
N THR A 233 2.73 -12.00 -10.29
CA THR A 233 3.74 -12.42 -11.26
C THR A 233 5.15 -12.33 -10.69
N ASP A 234 6.01 -13.30 -11.03
CA ASP A 234 7.42 -13.25 -10.67
C ASP A 234 8.19 -12.18 -11.45
N ASN A 235 7.67 -11.78 -12.61
CA ASN A 235 8.31 -10.88 -13.56
C ASN A 235 7.44 -9.64 -13.84
N PRO A 236 7.20 -8.76 -12.85
CA PRO A 236 6.50 -7.51 -13.09
C PRO A 236 7.30 -6.64 -14.07
N VAL A 237 6.59 -5.91 -14.92
CA VAL A 237 7.19 -5.15 -16.04
C VAL A 237 6.87 -3.67 -16.03
N TRP A 238 6.19 -3.16 -14.99
CA TRP A 238 5.82 -1.75 -14.91
C TRP A 238 7.02 -0.80 -15.08
N ALA A 239 8.06 -0.94 -14.26
CA ALA A 239 9.20 0.00 -14.28
C ALA A 239 10.09 -0.15 -15.53
N VAL A 240 10.08 -1.32 -16.18
CA VAL A 240 10.91 -1.60 -17.37
C VAL A 240 10.19 -1.36 -18.69
N ASN A 241 8.92 -0.91 -18.63
CA ASN A 241 8.13 -0.54 -19.80
C ASN A 241 7.64 0.90 -19.65
N SER A 242 8.26 1.83 -20.38
CA SER A 242 7.92 3.25 -20.30
C SER A 242 6.46 3.56 -20.63
N ALA A 243 5.81 2.77 -21.50
CA ALA A 243 4.39 2.95 -21.80
C ALA A 243 3.50 2.63 -20.58
N ASN A 244 3.89 1.68 -19.73
CA ASN A 244 3.18 1.39 -18.48
C ASN A 244 3.32 2.55 -17.49
N VAL A 245 4.52 3.11 -17.33
CA VAL A 245 4.76 4.27 -16.46
C VAL A 245 3.96 5.48 -16.94
N THR A 246 4.03 5.82 -18.24
CA THR A 246 3.24 6.91 -18.83
C THR A 246 1.74 6.71 -18.63
N ARG A 247 1.23 5.49 -18.88
CA ARG A 247 -0.18 5.18 -18.63
C ARG A 247 -0.58 5.39 -17.16
N THR A 248 0.32 5.07 -16.23
CA THR A 248 0.09 5.26 -14.79
C THR A 248 -0.01 6.75 -14.45
N VAL A 249 0.88 7.59 -15.00
CA VAL A 249 0.81 9.06 -14.83
C VAL A 249 -0.47 9.64 -15.45
N ASP A 250 -0.85 9.19 -16.65
CA ASP A 250 -2.08 9.64 -17.31
C ASP A 250 -3.33 9.25 -16.51
N THR A 251 -3.31 8.07 -15.85
CA THR A 251 -4.37 7.62 -14.94
C THR A 251 -4.52 8.56 -13.75
N LEU A 252 -3.40 8.96 -13.12
CA LEU A 252 -3.39 9.91 -12.00
C LEU A 252 -3.88 11.29 -12.41
N ARG A 253 -3.48 11.78 -13.60
CA ARG A 253 -3.99 13.04 -14.15
C ARG A 253 -5.50 12.98 -14.30
N PHE A 254 -6.04 11.91 -14.90
CA PHE A 254 -7.48 11.76 -15.09
C PHE A 254 -8.23 11.77 -13.75
N ILE A 255 -7.73 11.04 -12.74
CA ILE A 255 -8.29 11.05 -11.39
C ILE A 255 -8.35 12.47 -10.84
N ALA A 256 -7.23 13.21 -10.90
CA ALA A 256 -7.14 14.56 -10.39
C ALA A 256 -8.11 15.53 -11.11
N GLU A 257 -8.21 15.46 -12.44
CA GLU A 257 -9.10 16.30 -13.24
C GLU A 257 -10.59 16.05 -12.96
N ASN A 258 -10.97 14.79 -12.77
CA ASN A 258 -12.38 14.40 -12.69
C ASN A 258 -12.93 14.36 -11.26
N ILE A 259 -12.11 13.96 -10.28
CA ILE A 259 -12.54 13.76 -8.90
C ILE A 259 -11.60 14.38 -7.85
N GLY A 260 -10.59 15.14 -8.25
CA GLY A 260 -9.64 15.77 -7.32
C GLY A 260 -10.30 16.73 -6.30
N GLY A 261 -11.47 17.29 -6.62
CA GLY A 261 -12.26 18.10 -5.69
C GLY A 261 -13.10 17.29 -4.67
N MET A 262 -13.08 15.96 -4.75
CA MET A 262 -13.80 15.04 -3.86
C MET A 262 -12.85 14.18 -3.01
N VAL A 263 -11.54 14.32 -3.21
CA VAL A 263 -10.49 13.53 -2.57
C VAL A 263 -9.54 14.48 -1.84
N ASP A 264 -9.09 14.11 -0.64
CA ASP A 264 -8.17 14.94 0.14
C ASP A 264 -6.71 14.67 -0.25
N VAL A 265 -6.37 13.40 -0.47
CA VAL A 265 -5.02 12.94 -0.83
C VAL A 265 -5.10 11.94 -1.97
N VAL A 266 -4.27 12.11 -3.00
CA VAL A 266 -4.04 11.08 -4.04
C VAL A 266 -2.69 10.43 -3.77
N GLU A 267 -2.69 9.15 -3.45
CA GLU A 267 -1.49 8.32 -3.41
C GLU A 267 -1.16 7.84 -4.83
N LEU A 268 0.07 8.12 -5.24
CA LEU A 268 0.47 8.00 -6.63
C LEU A 268 0.55 6.53 -7.09
N LEU A 269 1.04 5.63 -6.24
CA LEU A 269 1.13 4.19 -6.55
C LEU A 269 1.46 3.39 -5.28
N ASN A 270 0.61 2.42 -4.94
CA ASN A 270 0.88 1.51 -3.84
C ASN A 270 2.16 0.67 -4.06
N GLU A 271 2.99 0.56 -3.03
CA GLU A 271 4.06 -0.46 -2.91
C GLU A 271 4.92 -0.69 -4.17
N ALA A 272 5.37 0.39 -4.82
CA ALA A 272 6.28 0.24 -5.95
C ALA A 272 7.59 -0.44 -5.51
N ALA A 273 7.96 -1.55 -6.14
CA ALA A 273 9.04 -2.44 -5.67
C ALA A 273 10.45 -1.91 -5.98
N GLY A 274 10.85 -0.79 -5.36
CA GLY A 274 12.18 -0.19 -5.48
C GLY A 274 13.31 -1.16 -5.13
N PHE A 275 13.06 -2.11 -4.22
CA PHE A 275 14.00 -3.16 -3.82
C PHE A 275 14.44 -4.11 -4.95
N ARG A 276 13.78 -4.09 -6.13
CA ARG A 276 14.14 -4.94 -7.28
C ARG A 276 15.46 -4.53 -7.95
N GLY A 277 15.97 -3.33 -7.68
CA GLY A 277 17.30 -2.87 -8.12
C GLY A 277 17.34 -1.38 -8.43
N ASP A 278 18.54 -0.86 -8.66
CA ASP A 278 18.78 0.58 -8.86
C ASP A 278 17.98 1.17 -10.03
N ASP A 279 17.81 0.42 -11.12
CA ASP A 279 16.99 0.84 -12.27
C ASP A 279 15.51 1.02 -11.89
N TRP A 280 14.97 0.11 -11.06
CA TRP A 280 13.61 0.22 -10.55
C TRP A 280 13.46 1.41 -9.61
N ALA A 281 14.40 1.58 -8.66
CA ALA A 281 14.40 2.72 -7.76
C ALA A 281 14.48 4.07 -8.49
N ALA A 282 15.29 4.15 -9.57
CA ALA A 282 15.39 5.34 -10.41
C ALA A 282 14.08 5.66 -11.14
N VAL A 283 13.39 4.65 -11.69
CA VAL A 283 12.09 4.82 -12.34
C VAL A 283 11.03 5.26 -11.33
N VAL A 284 10.99 4.67 -10.13
CA VAL A 284 10.06 5.09 -9.07
C VAL A 284 10.29 6.55 -8.69
N ARG A 285 11.55 6.97 -8.52
CA ARG A 285 11.89 8.37 -8.20
C ARG A 285 11.42 9.33 -9.29
N GLN A 286 11.65 9.01 -10.57
CA GLN A 286 11.18 9.85 -11.67
C GLN A 286 9.64 9.87 -11.73
N PHE A 287 9.01 8.71 -11.54
CA PHE A 287 7.56 8.60 -11.53
C PHE A 287 6.91 9.44 -10.42
N TRP A 288 7.48 9.52 -9.22
CA TRP A 288 6.98 10.42 -8.18
C TRP A 288 7.02 11.90 -8.58
N LEU A 289 8.09 12.35 -9.26
CA LEU A 289 8.18 13.72 -9.78
C LEU A 289 7.08 13.97 -10.82
N ASP A 290 6.93 13.05 -11.77
CA ASP A 290 5.99 13.17 -12.89
C ASP A 290 4.54 13.11 -12.39
N GLY A 291 4.22 12.18 -11.48
CA GLY A 291 2.91 12.03 -10.87
C GLY A 291 2.53 13.22 -9.99
N TYR A 292 3.46 13.73 -9.16
CA TYR A 292 3.25 14.97 -8.41
C TYR A 292 2.93 16.13 -9.36
N GLY A 293 3.75 16.29 -10.42
CA GLY A 293 3.53 17.32 -11.43
C GLY A 293 2.17 17.21 -12.11
N ALA A 294 1.78 16.00 -12.53
CA ALA A 294 0.50 15.73 -13.19
C ALA A 294 -0.70 16.06 -12.29
N VAL A 295 -0.69 15.59 -11.03
CA VAL A 295 -1.79 15.84 -10.08
C VAL A 295 -1.91 17.33 -9.75
N LYS A 296 -0.79 18.01 -9.45
CA LYS A 296 -0.83 19.44 -9.08
C LYS A 296 -1.19 20.34 -10.27
N GLN A 297 -0.83 19.97 -11.49
CA GLN A 297 -1.27 20.69 -12.70
C GLN A 297 -2.78 20.54 -12.95
N ALA A 298 -3.32 19.35 -12.73
CA ALA A 298 -4.72 19.03 -12.96
C ALA A 298 -5.68 19.64 -11.91
N ALA A 299 -5.37 19.47 -10.62
CA ALA A 299 -6.28 19.81 -9.52
C ALA A 299 -5.81 21.01 -8.67
N GLY A 300 -4.63 21.57 -8.96
CA GLY A 300 -4.09 22.72 -8.25
C GLY A 300 -3.58 22.38 -6.84
N GLN A 301 -3.60 23.39 -5.96
CA GLN A 301 -2.97 23.30 -4.63
C GLN A 301 -3.90 22.74 -3.54
N GLY A 302 -5.19 22.55 -3.82
CA GLY A 302 -6.14 22.02 -2.85
C GLY A 302 -5.87 20.56 -2.48
N ILE A 303 -5.44 19.77 -3.47
CA ILE A 303 -5.17 18.33 -3.31
C ILE A 303 -3.75 18.07 -2.78
N LYS A 304 -3.63 17.09 -1.89
CA LYS A 304 -2.36 16.58 -1.39
C LYS A 304 -1.93 15.37 -2.23
N VAL A 305 -0.62 15.14 -2.30
CA VAL A 305 -0.02 14.00 -3.01
C VAL A 305 0.68 13.12 -2.00
N MET A 306 0.45 11.81 -2.07
CA MET A 306 1.15 10.83 -1.23
C MET A 306 2.04 9.93 -2.09
N ILE A 307 3.25 9.66 -1.61
CA ILE A 307 4.23 8.78 -2.25
C ILE A 307 4.62 7.68 -1.27
N GLY A 308 4.81 6.46 -1.76
CA GLY A 308 5.33 5.36 -0.95
C GLY A 308 6.85 5.40 -0.80
N ASP A 309 7.36 4.78 0.26
CA ASP A 309 8.80 4.66 0.52
C ASP A 309 9.52 3.68 -0.43
N ALA A 310 8.76 2.96 -1.25
CA ALA A 310 9.21 1.95 -2.22
C ALA A 310 10.00 0.77 -1.60
N PHE A 311 9.76 0.47 -0.32
CA PHE A 311 10.52 -0.47 0.51
C PHE A 311 12.00 -0.11 0.67
N LEU A 312 12.37 1.14 0.39
CA LEU A 312 13.74 1.63 0.55
C LEU A 312 13.94 2.32 1.91
N GLY A 313 12.88 2.45 2.71
CA GLY A 313 12.85 3.21 3.95
C GLY A 313 12.77 4.72 3.70
N VAL A 314 12.09 5.43 4.61
CA VAL A 314 11.81 6.87 4.49
C VAL A 314 13.07 7.73 4.25
N ASN A 315 14.22 7.34 4.83
CA ASN A 315 15.46 8.11 4.72
C ASN A 315 16.00 8.18 3.28
N SER A 316 15.65 7.23 2.41
CA SER A 316 15.97 7.26 0.98
C SER A 316 15.32 8.44 0.24
N TRP A 317 14.36 9.10 0.88
CA TRP A 317 13.57 10.21 0.36
C TRP A 317 13.85 11.54 1.08
N THR A 318 14.99 11.66 1.73
CA THR A 318 15.43 12.92 2.37
C THR A 318 15.62 14.01 1.30
N ASN A 319 15.10 15.22 1.55
CA ASN A 319 15.09 16.37 0.65
C ASN A 319 14.38 16.14 -0.70
N PHE A 320 13.56 15.08 -0.81
CA PHE A 320 12.80 14.79 -2.01
C PHE A 320 11.38 15.37 -1.91
N LEU A 321 10.96 16.13 -2.94
CA LEU A 321 9.65 16.80 -2.97
C LEU A 321 9.36 17.69 -1.73
N THR A 322 10.39 18.33 -1.18
CA THR A 322 10.27 19.24 -0.05
C THR A 322 10.10 20.71 -0.48
N HIS A 323 9.65 21.56 0.46
CA HIS A 323 9.58 23.01 0.27
C HIS A 323 10.98 23.62 0.01
N PRO A 324 11.12 24.67 -0.84
CA PRO A 324 10.08 25.34 -1.63
C PRO A 324 9.78 24.70 -3.00
N GLY A 325 10.46 23.60 -3.37
CA GLY A 325 10.28 22.96 -4.68
C GLY A 325 8.94 22.24 -4.84
N ALA A 326 8.41 21.71 -3.74
CA ALA A 326 7.09 21.09 -3.67
C ALA A 326 6.42 21.35 -2.31
N GLN A 327 5.11 21.13 -2.24
CA GLN A 327 4.31 21.31 -1.02
C GLN A 327 3.12 20.34 -1.05
N ASP A 328 2.47 20.15 0.11
CA ASP A 328 1.33 19.25 0.27
C ASP A 328 1.67 17.78 -0.09
N VAL A 329 2.87 17.32 0.28
CA VAL A 329 3.34 15.96 0.00
C VAL A 329 3.42 15.14 1.29
N LEU A 330 2.87 13.93 1.23
CA LEU A 330 2.92 12.94 2.29
C LEU A 330 3.80 11.76 1.88
N MET A 331 4.53 11.19 2.84
CA MET A 331 5.20 9.90 2.74
C MET A 331 4.29 8.83 3.33
N ASP A 332 4.04 7.77 2.57
CA ASP A 332 3.43 6.55 3.05
C ASP A 332 4.50 5.52 3.41
N PHE A 333 4.35 4.94 4.60
CA PHE A 333 5.19 3.88 5.14
C PHE A 333 4.30 2.71 5.58
N HIS A 334 4.61 1.52 5.10
CA HIS A 334 3.91 0.30 5.47
C HIS A 334 4.75 -0.49 6.48
N GLU A 335 4.13 -1.00 7.54
CA GLU A 335 4.83 -1.80 8.53
C GLU A 335 4.09 -3.09 8.87
N TYR A 336 4.80 -4.19 8.63
CA TYR A 336 4.37 -5.54 8.96
C TYR A 336 5.56 -6.32 9.50
N GLN A 337 5.30 -7.30 10.36
CA GLN A 337 6.36 -8.13 10.97
C GLN A 337 6.10 -9.62 10.80
N ILE A 338 5.69 -10.04 9.60
CA ILE A 338 5.20 -11.41 9.35
C ILE A 338 5.68 -12.03 8.03
N PHE A 339 6.38 -11.28 7.18
CA PHE A 339 6.68 -11.73 5.81
C PHE A 339 8.06 -12.40 5.66
N SER A 340 8.73 -12.69 6.77
CA SER A 340 9.96 -13.49 6.84
C SER A 340 10.07 -14.30 8.12
N ASP A 341 10.83 -15.40 8.08
CA ASP A 341 11.10 -16.23 9.28
C ASP A 341 11.82 -15.46 10.39
N LEU A 342 12.58 -14.41 10.06
CA LEU A 342 13.24 -13.58 11.07
C LEU A 342 12.22 -12.80 11.89
N GLU A 343 11.15 -12.33 11.25
CA GLU A 343 10.11 -11.55 11.92
C GLU A 343 9.16 -12.46 12.71
N LEU A 344 8.77 -13.60 12.11
CA LEU A 344 7.89 -14.59 12.75
C LEU A 344 8.52 -15.28 13.97
N ASN A 345 9.85 -15.26 14.08
CA ASN A 345 10.56 -15.77 15.25
C ASN A 345 10.48 -14.85 16.49
N ARG A 346 9.97 -13.62 16.36
CA ARG A 346 9.88 -12.70 17.49
C ARG A 346 8.87 -13.20 18.51
N SER A 347 9.20 -13.03 19.79
CA SER A 347 8.17 -13.14 20.82
C SER A 347 7.19 -11.96 20.72
N PHE A 348 6.04 -12.08 21.37
CA PHE A 348 5.09 -10.98 21.49
C PHE A 348 5.71 -9.69 22.05
N ASP A 349 6.60 -9.79 23.05
CA ASP A 349 7.28 -8.62 23.60
C ASP A 349 8.33 -8.05 22.63
N ASP A 350 8.99 -8.91 21.84
CA ASP A 350 9.94 -8.48 20.82
C ASP A 350 9.25 -7.77 19.65
N HIS A 351 8.03 -8.18 19.27
CA HIS A 351 7.22 -7.46 18.27
C HIS A 351 6.91 -6.02 18.69
N VAL A 352 6.49 -5.85 19.95
CA VAL A 352 6.23 -4.52 20.54
C VAL A 352 7.51 -3.70 20.58
N SER A 353 8.61 -4.29 21.06
CA SER A 353 9.90 -3.60 21.18
C SER A 353 10.47 -3.22 19.81
N PHE A 354 10.34 -4.10 18.82
CA PHE A 354 10.76 -3.83 17.45
C PHE A 354 9.96 -2.68 16.83
N ALA A 355 8.63 -2.66 17.02
CA ALA A 355 7.78 -1.57 16.54
C ALA A 355 8.24 -0.21 17.11
N CYS A 356 8.52 -0.14 18.41
CA CYS A 356 9.02 1.09 19.05
C CYS A 356 10.31 1.64 18.39
N GLY A 357 11.12 0.78 17.76
CA GLY A 357 12.33 1.18 17.05
C GLY A 357 12.09 2.14 15.86
N TYR A 358 10.89 2.16 15.27
CA TYR A 358 10.56 3.07 14.17
C TYR A 358 10.25 4.49 14.62
N MET A 359 9.90 4.70 15.89
CA MET A 359 9.40 5.99 16.36
C MET A 359 10.42 7.12 16.11
N GLN A 360 11.70 6.88 16.39
CA GLN A 360 12.74 7.90 16.21
C GLN A 360 13.05 8.18 14.74
N SER A 361 13.10 7.16 13.88
CA SER A 361 13.43 7.34 12.46
C SER A 361 12.29 8.06 11.73
N LEU A 362 11.04 7.63 11.94
CA LEU A 362 9.86 8.23 11.32
C LEU A 362 9.63 9.67 11.80
N SER A 363 9.72 9.92 13.11
CA SER A 363 9.55 11.30 13.64
C SER A 363 10.66 12.24 13.18
N SER A 364 11.92 11.78 13.15
CA SER A 364 13.04 12.57 12.63
C SER A 364 12.84 12.92 11.16
N TYR A 365 12.46 11.95 10.33
CA TYR A 365 12.17 12.18 8.92
C TYR A 365 11.00 13.17 8.75
N ALA A 366 9.88 12.92 9.42
CA ALA A 366 8.66 13.73 9.32
C ALA A 366 8.88 15.19 9.78
N SER A 367 9.75 15.41 10.76
CA SER A 367 10.05 16.76 11.28
C SER A 367 10.81 17.67 10.31
N SER A 368 11.49 17.08 9.32
CA SER A 368 12.42 17.79 8.43
C SER A 368 12.17 17.59 6.94
N ASN A 369 11.26 16.67 6.57
CA ASN A 369 10.99 16.32 5.18
C ASN A 369 9.48 16.41 4.88
N LEU A 370 8.82 15.26 4.78
CA LEU A 370 7.41 15.12 4.36
C LEU A 370 6.55 14.70 5.55
N TRP A 371 5.28 15.11 5.57
CA TRP A 371 4.33 14.54 6.52
C TRP A 371 4.28 13.02 6.32
N THR A 372 4.49 12.23 7.36
CA THR A 372 4.58 10.77 7.22
C THR A 372 3.41 10.08 7.89
N VAL A 373 2.78 9.16 7.17
CA VAL A 373 1.66 8.34 7.63
C VAL A 373 2.10 6.89 7.62
N VAL A 374 1.68 6.11 8.63
CA VAL A 374 1.73 4.65 8.50
C VAL A 374 0.45 4.21 7.75
N GLY A 375 0.49 4.17 6.42
CA GLY A 375 -0.70 3.94 5.58
C GLY A 375 -1.18 2.49 5.56
N GLU A 376 -0.32 1.56 5.96
CA GLU A 376 -0.69 0.17 6.17
C GLU A 376 0.05 -0.47 7.35
N TRP A 377 -0.71 -1.20 8.16
CA TRP A 377 -0.26 -2.03 9.27
C TRP A 377 -1.43 -2.85 9.80
N SER A 378 -1.18 -3.92 10.56
CA SER A 378 -2.25 -4.74 11.15
C SER A 378 -1.89 -5.27 12.54
N ASN A 379 -2.77 -6.05 13.16
CA ASN A 379 -2.47 -6.74 14.42
C ASN A 379 -1.91 -8.17 14.23
N ALA A 380 -1.73 -8.62 13.00
CA ALA A 380 -1.24 -9.96 12.72
C ALA A 380 0.23 -10.13 13.13
N VAL A 381 0.52 -11.26 13.79
CA VAL A 381 1.89 -11.70 14.14
C VAL A 381 2.26 -13.04 13.52
N THR A 382 1.38 -13.54 12.66
CA THR A 382 1.60 -14.73 11.87
C THR A 382 1.14 -14.44 10.45
N ASP A 383 1.65 -15.18 9.48
CA ASP A 383 1.17 -15.15 8.10
C ASP A 383 0.12 -16.25 7.83
N CYS A 384 -0.69 -16.57 8.85
CA CYS A 384 -1.61 -17.71 8.85
C CYS A 384 -2.92 -17.50 8.11
N ALA A 385 -3.35 -16.25 7.91
CA ALA A 385 -4.59 -15.96 7.21
C ALA A 385 -4.61 -16.69 5.85
N GLN A 386 -5.73 -17.36 5.56
CA GLN A 386 -5.87 -18.17 4.35
C GLN A 386 -5.49 -17.34 3.13
N TRP A 387 -4.51 -17.82 2.36
CA TRP A 387 -4.03 -17.19 1.13
C TRP A 387 -3.41 -15.81 1.27
N LEU A 388 -2.97 -15.40 2.47
CA LEU A 388 -2.25 -14.14 2.67
C LEU A 388 -1.00 -14.05 1.80
N ASN A 389 -0.30 -15.17 1.62
CA ASN A 389 0.87 -15.29 0.74
C ASN A 389 0.48 -15.55 -0.74
N GLY A 390 -0.79 -15.39 -1.07
CA GLY A 390 -1.40 -15.65 -2.38
C GLY A 390 -2.30 -16.90 -2.41
N ARG A 391 -3.29 -16.89 -3.31
CA ARG A 391 -4.18 -18.06 -3.50
C ARG A 391 -3.37 -19.32 -3.81
N GLY A 392 -3.69 -20.39 -3.09
CA GLY A 392 -3.01 -21.70 -3.21
C GLY A 392 -1.66 -21.78 -2.50
N VAL A 393 -1.26 -20.73 -1.78
CA VAL A 393 0.01 -20.63 -1.08
C VAL A 393 -0.22 -20.72 0.43
N GLY A 394 0.57 -21.54 1.13
CA GLY A 394 0.48 -21.72 2.59
C GLY A 394 1.19 -20.62 3.40
N ALA A 395 1.38 -20.88 4.70
CA ALA A 395 2.01 -19.97 5.65
C ALA A 395 3.45 -20.38 6.00
N ARG A 396 4.33 -19.42 6.24
CA ARG A 396 5.66 -19.66 6.84
C ARG A 396 5.48 -20.19 8.26
N TRP A 397 4.53 -19.64 9.01
CA TRP A 397 4.30 -19.94 10.42
C TRP A 397 4.22 -21.44 10.73
N ASP A 398 3.43 -22.18 9.95
CA ASP A 398 3.22 -23.62 10.13
C ASP A 398 4.02 -24.49 9.12
N GLY A 399 4.92 -23.87 8.35
CA GLY A 399 5.78 -24.52 7.37
C GLY A 399 5.07 -24.98 6.09
N THR A 400 3.84 -24.52 5.83
CA THR A 400 3.07 -24.90 4.63
C THR A 400 3.34 -24.04 3.40
N TRP A 401 4.06 -22.92 3.54
CA TRP A 401 4.40 -22.04 2.40
C TRP A 401 5.26 -22.74 1.35
N PHE A 402 6.34 -23.40 1.80
CA PHE A 402 7.20 -24.24 0.99
C PHE A 402 7.50 -25.52 1.76
N PRO A 403 6.63 -26.54 1.70
CA PRO A 403 6.76 -27.74 2.53
C PRO A 403 7.98 -28.58 2.11
N GLY A 404 8.83 -28.92 3.07
CA GLY A 404 10.06 -29.68 2.85
C GLY A 404 10.80 -30.00 4.15
N PRO A 405 11.85 -30.83 4.10
CA PRO A 405 12.59 -31.25 5.29
C PRO A 405 13.36 -30.11 5.98
N THR A 406 13.49 -28.96 5.33
CA THR A 406 14.18 -27.77 5.84
C THR A 406 13.23 -26.62 6.15
N SER A 407 11.91 -26.81 6.04
CA SER A 407 10.94 -25.78 6.35
C SER A 407 11.00 -25.46 7.85
N GLN A 408 11.16 -24.19 8.17
CA GLN A 408 11.03 -23.72 9.54
C GLN A 408 9.56 -23.76 9.94
N VAL A 409 9.28 -24.22 11.16
CA VAL A 409 7.94 -24.26 11.74
C VAL A 409 8.00 -23.48 13.05
N HIS A 410 7.23 -22.41 13.13
CA HIS A 410 7.13 -21.52 14.28
C HIS A 410 6.01 -21.95 15.22
N GLY A 411 4.90 -22.45 14.67
CA GLY A 411 3.76 -22.91 15.45
C GLY A 411 2.63 -23.49 14.60
N SER A 412 1.46 -23.67 15.23
CA SER A 412 0.21 -23.97 14.51
C SER A 412 -0.53 -22.67 14.24
N CYS A 413 -1.17 -22.56 13.07
CA CYS A 413 -2.08 -21.46 12.76
C CYS A 413 -3.41 -21.50 13.54
N THR A 414 -3.69 -22.59 14.24
CA THR A 414 -4.91 -22.73 15.05
C THR A 414 -5.01 -21.60 16.07
N ASN A 415 -6.15 -20.92 16.11
CA ASN A 415 -6.46 -19.82 17.04
C ASN A 415 -5.59 -18.55 16.92
N PHE A 416 -4.83 -18.40 15.83
CA PHE A 416 -4.12 -17.16 15.48
C PHE A 416 -4.80 -16.34 14.38
N THR A 417 -5.62 -17.01 13.57
CA THR A 417 -6.39 -16.43 12.45
C THR A 417 -7.78 -17.05 12.37
N GLY A 418 -8.60 -16.59 11.42
CA GLY A 418 -10.00 -16.98 11.31
C GLY A 418 -10.87 -16.22 12.29
N SER A 419 -11.79 -16.91 12.97
CA SER A 419 -12.68 -16.26 13.94
C SER A 419 -12.00 -15.95 15.28
N TYR A 420 -12.12 -14.70 15.75
CA TYR A 420 -11.61 -14.23 17.03
C TYR A 420 -12.22 -14.94 18.24
N GLN A 421 -13.31 -15.69 18.05
CA GLN A 421 -13.92 -16.52 19.10
C GLN A 421 -12.97 -17.63 19.56
N GLY A 422 -12.06 -18.10 18.69
CA GLY A 422 -11.02 -19.06 19.04
C GLY A 422 -9.78 -18.45 19.71
N PHE A 423 -9.60 -17.13 19.64
CA PHE A 423 -8.40 -16.46 20.16
C PHE A 423 -8.34 -16.54 21.69
N SER A 424 -7.16 -16.90 22.21
CA SER A 424 -6.93 -16.95 23.66
C SER A 424 -6.97 -15.55 24.29
N GLY A 425 -7.21 -15.50 25.60
CA GLY A 425 -7.15 -14.23 26.36
C GLY A 425 -5.78 -13.56 26.28
N ASP A 426 -4.71 -14.35 26.33
CA ASP A 426 -3.33 -13.86 26.20
C ASP A 426 -3.07 -13.29 24.80
N TYR A 427 -3.59 -13.93 23.76
CA TYR A 427 -3.45 -13.42 22.40
C TYR A 427 -4.21 -12.10 22.21
N LYS A 428 -5.47 -11.99 22.69
CA LYS A 428 -6.21 -10.72 22.65
C LYS A 428 -5.54 -9.60 23.45
N THR A 429 -4.95 -9.95 24.59
CA THR A 429 -4.15 -9.02 25.41
C THR A 429 -2.94 -8.53 24.62
N PHE A 430 -2.28 -9.42 23.90
CA PHE A 430 -1.18 -9.06 23.01
C PHE A 430 -1.67 -8.19 21.84
N LEU A 431 -2.73 -8.56 21.12
CA LEU A 431 -3.29 -7.77 20.01
C LEU A 431 -3.61 -6.34 20.46
N ARG A 432 -4.10 -6.16 21.70
CA ARG A 432 -4.32 -4.85 22.29
C ARG A 432 -3.04 -4.05 22.47
N ARG A 433 -2.00 -4.66 23.04
CA ARG A 433 -0.67 -4.03 23.21
C ARG A 433 -0.07 -3.67 21.85
N TYR A 434 -0.18 -4.57 20.89
CA TYR A 434 0.38 -4.40 19.55
C TYR A 434 -0.39 -3.36 18.72
N TRP A 435 -1.69 -3.20 18.95
CA TRP A 435 -2.46 -2.08 18.43
C TRP A 435 -2.00 -0.75 19.03
N GLU A 436 -1.85 -0.67 20.36
CA GLU A 436 -1.49 0.60 21.03
C GLU A 436 -0.10 1.10 20.62
N VAL A 437 0.89 0.22 20.48
CA VAL A 437 2.24 0.62 20.05
C VAL A 437 2.24 1.19 18.64
N GLN A 438 1.50 0.59 17.70
CA GLN A 438 1.44 1.06 16.32
C GLN A 438 0.68 2.38 16.19
N VAL A 439 -0.38 2.55 16.99
CA VAL A 439 -1.07 3.84 17.10
C VAL A 439 -0.17 4.91 17.72
N GLU A 440 0.61 4.59 18.75
CA GLU A 440 1.56 5.52 19.38
C GLU A 440 2.62 5.99 18.36
N ILE A 441 3.15 5.08 17.53
CA ILE A 441 4.08 5.43 16.45
C ILE A 441 3.41 6.36 15.43
N GLY A 442 2.24 5.99 14.90
CA GLY A 442 1.51 6.80 13.94
C GLY A 442 1.14 8.18 14.47
N GLU A 443 0.74 8.28 15.74
CA GLU A 443 0.39 9.55 16.39
C GLU A 443 1.61 10.42 16.74
N ASN A 444 2.82 9.87 16.74
CA ASN A 444 4.06 10.67 16.79
C ASN A 444 4.42 11.31 15.44
N ILE A 445 3.78 10.89 14.34
CA ILE A 445 3.91 11.46 12.99
C ILE A 445 2.54 12.02 12.51
N GLN A 446 2.19 11.95 11.22
CA GLN A 446 0.92 12.49 10.71
C GLN A 446 -0.29 11.63 11.09
N GLY A 447 -0.10 10.34 11.38
CA GLY A 447 -1.16 9.42 11.76
C GLY A 447 -0.96 8.02 11.17
N TRP A 448 -2.06 7.28 11.10
CA TRP A 448 -2.06 5.88 10.70
C TRP A 448 -3.35 5.48 9.99
N VAL A 449 -3.26 4.44 9.16
CA VAL A 449 -4.38 3.82 8.46
C VAL A 449 -4.26 2.30 8.59
N PHE A 450 -5.20 1.67 9.30
CA PHE A 450 -5.15 0.23 9.59
C PHE A 450 -5.55 -0.59 8.35
N TRP A 451 -4.79 -1.62 8.03
CA TRP A 451 -5.13 -2.61 7.02
C TRP A 451 -5.77 -3.84 7.68
N THR A 452 -7.08 -4.05 7.57
CA THR A 452 -8.12 -3.36 6.77
C THR A 452 -9.41 -3.19 7.60
N TRP A 453 -10.42 -2.47 7.09
CA TRP A 453 -11.72 -2.33 7.75
C TRP A 453 -12.34 -3.71 8.09
N LYS A 454 -12.35 -4.62 7.12
CA LYS A 454 -12.87 -5.99 7.29
C LYS A 454 -12.28 -7.00 6.31
N ALA A 455 -12.31 -8.26 6.73
CA ALA A 455 -11.95 -9.46 5.97
C ALA A 455 -12.92 -10.58 6.35
N GLU A 456 -13.13 -11.58 5.48
CA GLU A 456 -14.14 -12.63 5.71
C GLU A 456 -13.75 -13.63 6.80
N ASN A 457 -12.48 -14.02 6.86
CA ASN A 457 -11.99 -15.09 7.74
C ASN A 457 -10.56 -14.83 8.23
N ALA A 458 -10.29 -13.59 8.64
CA ALA A 458 -8.98 -13.13 9.12
C ALA A 458 -9.19 -12.01 10.15
N ASP A 459 -9.78 -12.33 11.30
CA ASP A 459 -10.26 -11.32 12.25
C ASP A 459 -9.12 -10.46 12.84
N GLU A 460 -7.87 -10.96 12.88
CA GLU A 460 -6.67 -10.21 13.28
C GLU A 460 -6.28 -9.08 12.30
N TRP A 461 -6.81 -9.13 11.08
CA TRP A 461 -6.68 -8.11 10.04
C TRP A 461 -7.92 -7.23 9.89
N SER A 462 -8.98 -7.47 10.68
CA SER A 462 -10.22 -6.70 10.59
C SER A 462 -10.33 -5.71 11.73
N TYR A 463 -10.34 -4.42 11.41
CA TYR A 463 -10.61 -3.37 12.38
C TYR A 463 -11.98 -3.56 13.04
N GLN A 464 -13.01 -3.89 12.24
CA GLN A 464 -14.35 -4.19 12.72
C GLN A 464 -14.36 -5.32 13.77
N LYS A 465 -13.63 -6.40 13.51
CA LYS A 465 -13.54 -7.54 14.45
C LYS A 465 -12.69 -7.20 15.67
N GLY A 466 -11.71 -6.32 15.54
CA GLY A 466 -10.98 -5.78 16.68
C GLY A 466 -11.83 -4.98 17.65
N LEU A 467 -12.81 -4.21 17.14
CA LEU A 467 -13.81 -3.54 17.97
C LEU A 467 -14.71 -4.55 18.68
N GLU A 468 -15.26 -5.53 17.94
CA GLU A 468 -16.13 -6.57 18.51
C GLU A 468 -15.40 -7.44 19.55
N GLY A 469 -14.15 -7.80 19.28
CA GLY A 469 -13.31 -8.63 20.13
C GLY A 469 -12.61 -7.89 21.28
N GLY A 470 -12.69 -6.56 21.30
CA GLY A 470 -12.26 -5.70 22.40
C GLY A 470 -10.77 -5.38 22.46
N TRP A 471 -9.96 -5.82 21.50
CA TRP A 471 -8.53 -5.45 21.45
C TRP A 471 -8.30 -4.12 20.73
N ILE A 472 -9.26 -3.64 19.93
CA ILE A 472 -9.29 -2.26 19.43
C ILE A 472 -10.36 -1.49 20.22
N PRO A 473 -10.04 -0.34 20.82
CA PRO A 473 -11.03 0.46 21.53
C PRO A 473 -11.97 1.21 20.56
N GLN A 474 -13.21 1.44 21.00
CA GLN A 474 -14.18 2.28 20.28
C GLN A 474 -13.71 3.73 20.13
N ASP A 475 -13.05 4.27 21.16
CA ASP A 475 -12.35 5.54 21.09
C ASP A 475 -10.87 5.26 20.78
N PRO A 476 -10.36 5.62 19.59
CA PRO A 476 -8.98 5.33 19.19
C PRO A 476 -7.94 6.08 20.01
N THR A 477 -8.33 7.00 20.91
CA THR A 477 -7.42 7.64 21.89
C THR A 477 -7.25 6.85 23.18
N ASN A 478 -8.11 5.85 23.43
CA ASN A 478 -8.07 5.07 24.64
C ASN A 478 -6.80 4.20 24.70
N ARG A 479 -6.15 4.18 25.87
CA ARG A 479 -4.96 3.36 26.14
C ARG A 479 -5.15 2.57 27.44
N LEU A 480 -4.84 1.28 27.40
CA LEU A 480 -4.68 0.37 28.53
C LEU A 480 -3.19 0.21 28.89
N TYR A 481 -2.28 0.44 27.94
CA TYR A 481 -0.84 0.31 28.06
C TYR A 481 -0.14 1.61 27.63
N PRO A 482 -0.37 2.75 28.33
CA PRO A 482 0.21 4.02 27.94
C PRO A 482 1.74 4.03 28.05
N ASN A 483 2.40 4.74 27.13
CA ASN A 483 3.86 4.88 27.04
C ASN A 483 4.58 3.54 26.83
N ILE A 484 4.04 2.69 25.94
CA ILE A 484 4.56 1.33 25.75
C ILE A 484 6.01 1.32 25.21
N CYS A 485 6.43 2.43 24.58
CA CYS A 485 7.80 2.63 24.09
C CYS A 485 8.75 3.33 25.07
N SER A 486 8.31 3.69 26.29
CA SER A 486 9.13 4.49 27.22
C SER A 486 10.31 3.76 27.86
N GLY A 487 10.47 2.47 27.62
CA GLY A 487 11.60 1.66 28.09
C GLY A 487 12.36 0.94 26.97
N SER A 488 12.08 1.27 25.72
CA SER A 488 12.61 0.65 24.51
C SER A 488 13.91 1.28 24.03
#